data_AF-A0A7Z9ZPM6-F1
#
_entry.id   AF-A0A7Z9ZPM6-F1
#
_cell.length_a   1.000
_cell.length_b   1.000
_cell.length_c   1.000
_cell.angle_alpha   90.00
_cell.angle_beta   90.00
_cell.angle_gamma   90.00
#
_symmetry.space_group_name_H-M   'P 1'
#
loop_
_entity.id
_entity.type
_entity.pdbx_description
1 polymer ?
#
loop_
_entity_poly.entity_id
_entity_poly.type
_entity_poly.pdbx_seq_one_letter_code
_entity_poly.pdbx_strand_id
1 'polypeptide(L)'
;MIKEILYIFQSEHYDRIRFLRFIYTHLNWFGLAKRGNIDWTKRVVALFILTFFFLISIFYFVLYAADIALFIKIILLLFTIICIPLYLIVADFILSPFVKFQKNKILQSAKKLLQTIRKNKQKNNYIFLTIGITGSYGKTTIKTILHSLLKEKYNVFLVPGNINTDIGVANYLL
;
A
#
# COMPACT_ATOMS: atom_id res chain seq x y z
N MET A 1 -12.51 0.32 -15.35
CA MET A 1 -11.83 1.63 -15.21
C MET A 1 -11.29 1.92 -13.80
N ILE A 2 -12.06 2.43 -12.81
CA ILE A 2 -11.49 2.85 -11.51
C ILE A 2 -10.76 1.70 -10.78
N LYS A 3 -11.35 0.51 -10.79
CA LYS A 3 -10.73 -0.71 -10.23
C LYS A 3 -9.38 -1.04 -10.89
N GLU A 4 -9.26 -0.89 -12.21
CA GLU A 4 -7.99 -1.13 -12.93
C GLU A 4 -6.93 -0.10 -12.53
N ILE A 5 -7.30 1.17 -12.42
CA ILE A 5 -6.35 2.23 -12.02
C ILE A 5 -5.86 1.98 -10.59
N LEU A 6 -6.76 1.62 -9.68
CA LEU A 6 -6.39 1.27 -8.31
C LEU A 6 -5.49 0.05 -8.27
N TYR A 7 -5.76 -0.96 -9.10
CA TYR A 7 -4.90 -2.12 -9.26
C TYR A 7 -3.50 -1.73 -9.75
N ILE A 8 -3.41 -0.90 -10.80
CA ILE A 8 -2.12 -0.41 -11.33
C ILE A 8 -1.38 0.38 -10.25
N PHE A 9 -2.08 1.29 -9.56
CA PHE A 9 -1.49 2.09 -8.49
C PHE A 9 -0.98 1.23 -7.32
N GLN A 10 -1.72 0.17 -6.98
CA GLN A 10 -1.31 -0.80 -5.97
C GLN A 10 -0.09 -1.62 -6.44
N SER A 11 -0.06 -2.03 -7.71
CA SER A 11 1.05 -2.79 -8.29
C SER A 11 2.35 -1.98 -8.35
N GLU A 12 2.24 -0.67 -8.55
CA GLU A 12 3.34 0.30 -8.48
C GLU A 12 3.66 0.74 -7.04
N HIS A 13 3.25 -0.05 -6.04
CA HIS A 13 3.48 0.20 -4.62
C HIS A 13 3.04 1.59 -4.13
N TYR A 14 2.00 2.15 -4.74
CA TYR A 14 1.49 3.50 -4.48
C TYR A 14 2.53 4.62 -4.71
N ASP A 15 3.54 4.38 -5.55
CA ASP A 15 4.48 5.41 -6.00
C ASP A 15 3.82 6.27 -7.08
N ARG A 16 3.57 7.54 -6.76
CA ARG A 16 2.88 8.49 -7.64
C ARG A 16 3.61 8.73 -8.96
N ILE A 17 4.94 8.76 -8.94
CA ILE A 17 5.75 9.07 -10.12
C ILE A 17 5.78 7.86 -11.05
N ARG A 18 6.00 6.66 -10.49
CA ARG A 18 5.97 5.41 -11.27
C ARG A 18 4.59 5.17 -11.86
N PHE A 19 3.55 5.40 -11.07
CA PHE A 19 2.17 5.30 -11.53
C PHE A 19 1.87 6.25 -12.70
N LEU A 20 2.19 7.54 -12.57
CA LEU A 20 1.99 8.49 -13.68
C LEU A 20 2.79 8.06 -14.91
N ARG A 21 4.05 7.69 -14.74
CA ARG A 21 4.89 7.19 -15.84
C ARG A 21 4.21 6.01 -16.53
N PHE A 22 3.71 5.03 -15.78
CA PHE A 22 3.02 3.86 -16.30
C PHE A 22 1.78 4.24 -17.12
N ILE A 23 0.95 5.16 -16.60
CA ILE A 23 -0.27 5.62 -17.27
C ILE A 23 0.05 6.31 -18.61
N TYR A 24 1.08 7.16 -18.64
CA TYR A 24 1.50 7.85 -19.86
C TYR A 24 2.20 6.92 -20.87
N THR A 25 2.95 5.91 -20.41
CA THR A 25 3.59 4.93 -21.30
C THR A 25 2.60 3.91 -21.87
N HIS A 26 1.48 3.67 -21.17
CA HIS A 26 0.49 2.66 -21.55
C HIS A 26 -0.91 3.26 -21.64
N LEU A 27 -1.18 4.04 -22.68
CA LEU A 27 -2.48 4.70 -22.91
C LEU A 27 -3.68 3.72 -22.88
N ASN A 28 -3.49 2.45 -23.24
CA ASN A 28 -4.51 1.39 -23.17
C ASN A 28 -4.57 0.67 -21.81
N TRP A 29 -4.26 1.36 -20.72
CA TRP A 29 -4.23 0.78 -19.38
C TRP A 29 -5.57 0.20 -18.91
N PHE A 30 -6.69 0.65 -19.48
CA PHE A 30 -8.04 0.14 -19.26
C PHE A 30 -8.23 -1.34 -19.61
N GLY A 31 -7.45 -1.85 -20.58
CA GLY A 31 -7.51 -3.24 -21.03
C GLY A 31 -6.63 -4.20 -20.23
N LEU A 32 -5.87 -3.71 -19.25
CA LEU A 32 -4.86 -4.49 -18.52
C LEU A 32 -5.45 -5.36 -17.40
N ALA A 33 -6.78 -5.41 -17.27
CA ALA A 33 -7.52 -6.17 -16.26
C ALA A 33 -7.17 -7.69 -16.22
N LYS A 34 -6.48 -8.22 -17.23
CA LYS A 34 -6.10 -9.64 -17.32
C LYS A 34 -4.89 -10.07 -16.46
N ARG A 35 -4.19 -9.16 -15.77
CA ARG A 35 -2.94 -9.53 -15.04
C ARG A 35 -3.09 -9.89 -13.56
N GLY A 36 -4.21 -9.60 -12.89
CA GLY A 36 -4.40 -10.03 -11.49
C GLY A 36 -5.62 -9.46 -10.77
N ASN A 37 -5.82 -9.90 -9.53
CA ASN A 37 -6.85 -9.40 -8.63
C ASN A 37 -6.31 -8.27 -7.74
N ILE A 38 -7.17 -7.30 -7.44
CA ILE A 38 -6.87 -6.22 -6.49
C ILE A 38 -7.06 -6.73 -5.06
N ASP A 39 -6.10 -6.46 -4.17
CA ASP A 39 -6.30 -6.74 -2.74
C ASP A 39 -7.01 -5.56 -2.08
N TRP A 40 -8.27 -5.77 -1.70
CA TRP A 40 -9.12 -4.76 -1.08
C TRP A 40 -8.70 -4.46 0.37
N THR A 41 -7.62 -3.70 0.52
CA THR A 41 -7.19 -3.18 1.82
C THR A 41 -8.01 -1.95 2.22
N LYS A 42 -8.02 -1.61 3.51
CA LYS A 42 -8.66 -0.38 4.02
C LYS A 42 -8.19 0.89 3.27
N ARG A 43 -6.91 0.93 2.87
CA ARG A 43 -6.34 2.03 2.06
C ARG A 43 -6.98 2.09 0.68
N VAL A 44 -7.08 0.95 -0.02
CA VAL A 44 -7.67 0.86 -1.36
C VAL A 44 -9.15 1.25 -1.32
N VAL A 45 -9.89 0.78 -0.32
CA VAL A 45 -11.30 1.14 -0.13
C VAL A 45 -11.45 2.65 0.10
N ALA A 46 -10.61 3.26 0.95
CA ALA A 46 -10.62 4.70 1.18
C ALA A 46 -10.28 5.49 -0.10
N LEU A 47 -9.27 5.06 -0.87
CA LEU A 47 -8.94 5.67 -2.17
C LEU A 47 -10.09 5.57 -3.17
N PHE A 48 -10.76 4.41 -3.23
CA PHE A 48 -11.90 4.19 -4.11
C PHE A 48 -13.04 5.15 -3.77
N ILE A 49 -13.43 5.22 -2.48
CA ILE A 49 -14.51 6.11 -2.00
C ILE A 49 -14.16 7.57 -2.28
N LEU A 50 -12.94 8.00 -1.96
CA LEU A 50 -12.52 9.39 -2.12
C LEU A 50 -12.44 9.80 -3.61
N THR A 51 -11.94 8.92 -4.47
CA THR A 51 -11.92 9.15 -5.92
C THR A 51 -13.34 9.23 -6.49
N PHE A 52 -14.24 8.36 -6.04
CA PHE A 52 -15.64 8.37 -6.48
C PHE A 52 -16.39 9.61 -5.99
N PHE A 53 -16.12 10.05 -4.76
CA PHE A 53 -16.64 11.30 -4.21
C PHE A 53 -16.22 12.52 -5.05
N PHE A 54 -14.94 12.59 -5.45
CA PHE A 54 -14.48 13.67 -6.34
C PHE A 54 -15.18 13.64 -7.69
N LEU A 55 -15.37 12.46 -8.28
CA LEU A 55 -16.09 12.32 -9.55
C LEU A 55 -17.54 12.82 -9.44
N ILE A 56 -18.27 12.42 -8.39
CA ILE A 56 -19.64 12.89 -8.16
C ILE A 56 -19.68 14.39 -7.92
N SER A 57 -18.76 14.92 -7.11
CA SER A 57 -18.70 16.35 -6.80
C SER A 57 -18.48 17.19 -8.07
N ILE A 58 -17.58 16.76 -8.95
CA ILE A 58 -17.31 17.45 -10.22
C ILE A 58 -18.49 17.30 -11.18
N PHE A 59 -19.08 16.10 -11.25
CA PHE A 59 -20.27 15.85 -12.07
C PHE A 59 -21.42 16.79 -11.67
N TYR A 60 -21.70 16.89 -10.37
CA TYR A 60 -22.71 17.81 -9.83
C TYR A 60 -22.35 19.26 -10.15
N PHE A 61 -21.11 19.69 -9.90
CA PHE A 61 -20.65 21.05 -10.19
C PHE A 61 -20.86 21.44 -11.67
N VAL A 62 -20.52 20.55 -12.61
CA VAL A 62 -20.69 20.80 -14.06
C VAL A 62 -22.17 20.87 -14.45
N LEU A 63 -23.03 20.03 -13.88
CA LEU A 63 -24.46 20.03 -14.19
C LEU A 63 -25.15 21.33 -13.77
N TYR A 64 -24.87 21.80 -12.56
CA TYR A 64 -25.54 22.97 -11.95
C TYR A 64 -24.90 24.32 -12.31
N ALA A 65 -23.83 24.34 -13.10
CA ALA A 65 -23.28 25.58 -13.64
C ALA A 65 -24.29 26.23 -14.61
N ALA A 66 -24.97 27.29 -14.16
CA ALA A 66 -26.11 27.89 -14.86
C ALA A 66 -25.75 28.52 -16.22
N ASP A 67 -24.56 29.13 -16.32
CA ASP A 67 -24.16 29.96 -17.47
C ASP A 67 -23.35 29.22 -18.55
N ILE A 68 -23.20 27.89 -18.43
CA ILE A 68 -22.39 27.10 -19.36
C ILE A 68 -23.28 26.41 -20.40
N ALA A 69 -22.98 26.63 -21.69
CA ALA A 69 -23.68 25.96 -22.80
C ALA A 69 -23.61 24.43 -22.68
N LEU A 70 -24.69 23.73 -23.07
CA LEU A 70 -24.80 22.26 -22.94
C LEU A 70 -23.63 21.52 -23.61
N PHE A 71 -23.20 21.97 -24.80
CA PHE A 71 -22.06 21.39 -25.50
C PHE A 71 -20.76 21.46 -24.68
N ILE A 72 -20.52 22.58 -24.01
CA ILE A 72 -19.35 22.76 -23.14
C ILE A 72 -19.45 21.84 -21.92
N LYS A 73 -20.64 21.68 -21.32
CA LYS A 73 -20.86 20.73 -20.21
C LYS A 73 -20.49 19.30 -20.62
N ILE A 74 -20.88 18.86 -21.82
CA ILE A 74 -20.55 17.52 -22.33
C ILE A 74 -19.03 17.37 -22.49
N ILE A 75 -18.35 18.37 -23.05
CA ILE A 75 -16.88 18.35 -23.19
C ILE A 75 -16.21 18.25 -21.81
N LEU A 76 -16.65 19.05 -20.83
CA LEU A 76 -16.11 19.01 -19.47
C LEU A 76 -16.32 17.63 -18.84
N LEU A 77 -17.50 17.03 -19.00
CA LEU A 77 -17.78 15.68 -18.49
C LEU A 77 -16.88 14.63 -19.14
N LEU A 78 -16.68 14.66 -20.46
CA LEU A 78 -15.76 13.75 -21.13
C LEU A 78 -14.32 13.94 -20.66
N PHE A 79 -13.91 15.19 -20.43
CA PHE A 79 -12.59 15.52 -19.88
C PHE A 79 -12.40 14.92 -18.48
N THR A 80 -13.43 14.89 -17.63
CA THR A 80 -13.32 14.28 -16.30
C THR A 80 -12.95 12.78 -16.35
N ILE A 81 -13.41 12.05 -17.36
CA ILE A 81 -13.11 10.62 -17.53
C ILE A 81 -11.62 10.42 -17.83
N ILE A 82 -11.01 11.29 -18.64
CA ILE A 82 -9.59 11.23 -18.97
C ILE A 82 -8.74 11.56 -17.72
N CYS A 83 -9.24 12.46 -16.86
CA CYS A 83 -8.54 12.90 -15.66
C CYS A 83 -8.64 11.98 -14.43
N ILE A 84 -9.27 10.79 -14.52
CA ILE A 84 -9.40 9.88 -13.36
C ILE A 84 -8.06 9.55 -12.66
N PRO A 85 -6.94 9.29 -13.37
CA PRO A 85 -5.65 9.06 -12.72
C PRO A 85 -5.19 10.23 -11.84
N LEU A 86 -5.54 11.47 -12.22
CA LEU A 86 -5.21 12.67 -11.44
C LEU A 86 -6.06 12.74 -10.16
N TYR A 87 -7.36 12.45 -10.23
CA TYR A 87 -8.23 12.43 -9.04
C TYR A 87 -7.75 11.40 -8.01
N LEU A 88 -7.26 10.24 -8.48
CA LEU A 88 -6.70 9.22 -7.61
C LEU A 88 -5.40 9.67 -6.93
N ILE A 89 -4.56 10.45 -7.61
CA ILE A 89 -3.35 11.04 -7.00
C ILE A 89 -3.73 12.08 -5.95
N VAL A 90 -4.73 12.93 -6.23
CA VAL A 90 -5.25 13.90 -5.26
C VAL A 90 -5.83 13.16 -4.03
N ALA A 91 -6.58 12.10 -4.25
CA ALA A 91 -7.10 11.23 -3.19
C ALA A 91 -5.96 10.62 -2.35
N ASP A 92 -4.90 10.10 -2.98
CA ASP A 92 -3.72 9.60 -2.28
C ASP A 92 -2.99 10.71 -1.52
N PHE A 93 -2.88 11.91 -2.08
CA PHE A 93 -2.22 13.02 -1.40
C PHE A 93 -2.90 13.33 -0.06
N ILE A 94 -4.23 13.40 -0.06
CA ILE A 94 -5.06 13.61 1.14
C ILE A 94 -4.95 12.43 2.13
N LEU A 95 -4.94 11.20 1.63
CA LEU A 95 -4.89 9.99 2.47
C LEU A 95 -3.48 9.69 3.01
N SER A 96 -2.43 10.08 2.28
CA SER A 96 -1.03 9.76 2.59
C SER A 96 -0.55 10.18 3.98
N PRO A 97 -0.88 11.37 4.55
CA PRO A 97 -0.49 11.70 5.92
C PRO A 97 -1.10 10.73 6.94
N PHE A 98 -2.37 10.35 6.77
CA PHE A 98 -3.05 9.42 7.67
C PHE A 98 -2.48 8.00 7.58
N VAL A 99 -2.17 7.51 6.38
CA VAL A 99 -1.53 6.20 6.18
C VAL A 99 -0.12 6.19 6.79
N LYS A 100 0.67 7.25 6.56
CA LYS A 100 2.01 7.39 7.15
C LYS A 100 1.96 7.46 8.67
N PHE A 101 0.98 8.16 9.23
CA PHE A 101 0.79 8.24 10.67
C PHE A 101 0.49 6.87 11.28
N GLN A 102 -0.44 6.11 10.70
CA GLN A 102 -0.74 4.74 11.16
C GLN A 102 0.48 3.82 11.05
N LYS A 103 1.19 3.87 9.92
CA LYS A 103 2.44 3.13 9.72
C LYS A 103 3.47 3.46 10.81
N ASN A 104 3.69 4.75 11.06
CA ASN A 104 4.67 5.19 12.05
C ASN A 104 4.28 4.77 13.46
N LYS A 105 2.99 4.78 13.81
CA LYS A 105 2.52 4.31 15.12
C LYS A 105 2.88 2.84 15.35
N ILE A 106 2.62 1.97 14.36
CA ILE A 106 2.96 0.54 14.43
C ILE A 106 4.48 0.36 14.57
N LEU A 107 5.26 1.02 13.72
CA LEU A 107 6.73 0.92 13.74
C LEU A 107 7.31 1.43 15.07
N GLN A 108 6.75 2.50 15.63
CA GLN A 108 7.17 3.02 16.94
C GLN A 108 6.84 2.05 18.07
N SER A 109 5.66 1.43 18.05
CA SER A 109 5.29 0.40 19.04
C SER A 109 6.25 -0.79 18.97
N ALA A 110 6.53 -1.32 17.77
CA ALA A 110 7.46 -2.43 17.60
C ALA A 110 8.89 -2.04 18.06
N LYS A 111 9.33 -0.81 17.74
CA LYS A 111 10.62 -0.28 18.19
C LYS A 111 10.68 -0.18 19.72
N LYS A 112 9.62 0.27 20.38
CA LYS A 112 9.53 0.32 21.85
C LYS A 112 9.61 -1.07 22.47
N LEU A 113 8.88 -2.05 21.93
CA LEU A 113 8.94 -3.45 22.37
C LEU A 113 10.37 -4.00 22.28
N LEU A 114 11.04 -3.82 21.13
CA LEU A 114 12.42 -4.25 20.93
C LEU A 114 13.40 -3.56 21.88
N GLN A 115 13.19 -2.27 22.20
CA GLN A 115 13.98 -1.55 23.20
C GLN A 115 13.79 -2.13 24.60
N THR A 116 12.56 -2.46 25.00
CA THR A 116 12.27 -3.10 26.28
C THR A 116 12.93 -4.47 26.38
N ILE A 117 12.85 -5.29 25.32
CA ILE A 117 13.53 -6.58 25.27
C ILE A 117 15.05 -6.42 25.40
N ARG A 118 15.65 -5.45 24.70
CA ARG A 118 17.09 -5.15 24.81
C ARG A 118 17.49 -4.69 26.21
N LYS A 119 16.69 -3.86 26.87
CA LYS A 119 16.95 -3.43 28.26
C LYS A 119 16.88 -4.61 29.24
N ASN A 120 15.85 -5.46 29.11
CA ASN A 120 15.70 -6.66 29.94
C ASN A 120 16.83 -7.68 29.69
N LYS A 121 17.33 -7.77 28.46
CA LYS A 121 18.50 -8.60 28.09
C LYS A 121 19.72 -8.27 28.94
N GLN A 122 20.04 -6.98 29.08
CA GLN A 122 21.18 -6.52 29.86
C GLN A 122 21.05 -6.84 31.36
N LYS A 123 19.81 -6.93 31.86
CA LYS A 123 19.53 -7.24 33.26
C LYS A 123 19.58 -8.74 33.60
N ASN A 124 19.19 -9.60 32.65
CA ASN A 124 18.97 -11.03 32.90
C ASN A 124 19.98 -11.98 32.18
N ASN A 125 21.05 -11.46 31.57
CA ASN A 125 22.08 -12.25 30.84
C ASN A 125 21.56 -13.19 29.72
N TYR A 126 20.37 -12.97 29.17
CA TYR A 126 19.88 -13.74 28.02
C TYR A 126 20.55 -13.33 26.71
N ILE A 127 20.74 -14.26 25.76
CA ILE A 127 21.24 -13.97 24.42
C ILE A 127 20.06 -13.90 23.43
N PHE A 128 19.67 -12.69 23.04
CA PHE A 128 18.77 -12.47 21.90
C PHE A 128 19.61 -12.29 20.63
N LEU A 129 19.44 -13.20 19.66
CA LEU A 129 20.10 -13.20 18.35
C LEU A 129 19.06 -12.94 17.26
N THR A 130 19.38 -12.04 16.32
CA THR A 130 18.54 -11.75 15.15
C THR A 130 19.27 -12.20 13.90
N ILE A 131 18.63 -13.04 13.08
CA ILE A 131 19.20 -13.57 11.84
C ILE A 131 18.43 -12.97 10.67
N GLY A 132 19.11 -12.18 9.83
CA GLY A 132 18.56 -11.64 8.59
C GLY A 132 18.83 -12.58 7.42
N ILE A 133 17.78 -12.93 6.67
CA ILE A 133 17.90 -13.79 5.48
C ILE A 133 17.67 -12.91 4.24
N THR A 134 18.68 -12.85 3.37
CA THR A 134 18.66 -12.06 2.12
C THR A 134 18.97 -12.95 0.91
N GLY A 135 18.79 -12.42 -0.30
CA GLY A 135 19.06 -13.11 -1.57
C GLY A 135 17.90 -13.03 -2.55
N SER A 136 18.16 -13.27 -3.84
CA SER A 136 17.12 -13.23 -4.88
C SER A 136 16.16 -14.42 -4.80
N TYR A 137 16.67 -15.60 -4.40
CA TYR A 137 15.94 -16.87 -4.33
C TYR A 137 16.18 -17.61 -3.01
N GLY A 138 15.35 -18.59 -2.70
CA GLY A 138 15.56 -19.51 -1.56
C GLY A 138 15.30 -18.93 -0.17
N LYS A 139 15.02 -17.63 -0.03
CA LYS A 139 14.78 -16.95 1.27
C LYS A 139 13.77 -17.68 2.15
N THR A 140 12.58 -18.00 1.61
CA THR A 140 11.52 -18.66 2.36
C THR A 140 11.92 -20.08 2.77
N THR A 141 12.56 -20.83 1.87
CA THR A 141 13.02 -22.20 2.14
C THR A 141 14.09 -22.23 3.24
N ILE A 142 15.13 -21.39 3.12
CA ILE A 142 16.21 -21.27 4.11
C ILE A 142 15.63 -20.85 5.46
N LYS A 143 14.70 -19.89 5.46
CA LYS A 143 14.00 -19.42 6.65
C LYS A 143 13.28 -20.55 7.40
N THR A 144 12.58 -21.41 6.67
CA THR A 144 11.87 -22.56 7.24
C THR A 144 12.85 -23.62 7.77
N ILE A 145 13.87 -23.98 6.99
CA ILE A 145 14.88 -24.98 7.40
C ILE A 145 15.61 -24.52 8.66
N LEU A 146 16.08 -23.26 8.69
CA LEU A 146 16.80 -22.71 9.82
C LEU A 146 15.93 -22.67 11.08
N HIS A 147 14.65 -22.31 10.93
CA HIS A 147 13.70 -22.36 12.04
C HIS A 147 13.53 -23.78 12.60
N SER A 148 13.35 -24.79 11.74
CA SER A 148 13.22 -26.18 12.18
C SER A 148 14.46 -26.66 12.95
N LEU A 149 15.65 -26.34 12.45
CA LEU A 149 16.92 -26.71 13.12
C LEU A 149 17.11 -26.00 14.46
N LEU A 150 16.89 -24.68 14.50
CA LEU A 150 17.12 -23.90 15.72
C LEU A 150 16.07 -24.17 16.80
N LYS A 151 14.83 -24.49 16.40
CA LYS A 151 13.72 -24.75 17.34
C LYS A 151 13.93 -26.00 18.19
N GLU A 152 14.80 -26.93 17.77
CA GLU A 152 15.14 -28.11 18.59
C GLU A 152 15.86 -27.76 19.89
N LYS A 153 16.64 -26.67 19.91
CA LYS A 153 17.47 -26.29 21.07
C LYS A 153 17.15 -24.91 21.64
N TYR A 154 16.53 -24.03 20.86
CA TYR A 154 16.32 -22.64 21.23
C TYR A 154 14.85 -22.22 21.04
N ASN A 155 14.44 -21.20 21.80
CA ASN A 155 13.18 -20.52 21.55
C ASN A 155 13.32 -19.60 20.34
N VAL A 156 12.76 -20.04 19.21
CA VAL A 156 12.84 -19.32 17.93
C VAL A 156 11.51 -18.66 17.63
N PHE A 157 11.57 -17.38 17.29
CA PHE A 157 10.43 -16.64 16.76
C PHE A 157 10.62 -16.45 15.25
N LEU A 158 9.60 -16.80 14.47
CA LEU A 158 9.63 -16.72 13.01
C LEU A 158 8.38 -16.03 12.46
N VAL A 159 8.58 -15.01 11.62
CA VAL A 159 7.49 -14.41 10.83
C VAL A 159 7.09 -15.36 9.70
N PRO A 160 5.83 -15.81 9.62
CA PRO A 160 5.39 -16.84 8.67
C PRO A 160 5.34 -16.33 7.22
N GLY A 161 5.34 -17.28 6.28
CA GLY A 161 5.04 -17.03 4.86
C GLY A 161 5.98 -16.03 4.18
N ASN A 162 5.42 -15.20 3.29
CA ASN A 162 6.14 -14.19 2.49
C ASN A 162 6.07 -12.77 3.09
N ILE A 163 5.83 -12.66 4.40
CA ILE A 163 5.77 -11.36 5.07
C ILE A 163 7.19 -10.81 5.20
N ASN A 164 7.54 -9.91 4.27
CA ASN A 164 8.87 -9.29 4.19
C ASN A 164 8.82 -7.76 4.33
N THR A 165 7.63 -7.19 4.54
CA THR A 165 7.45 -5.74 4.69
C THR A 165 7.71 -5.31 6.13
N ASP A 166 8.24 -4.10 6.30
CA ASP A 166 8.51 -3.49 7.60
C ASP A 166 7.27 -3.48 8.52
N ILE A 167 6.12 -3.08 7.99
CA ILE A 167 4.84 -3.11 8.73
C ILE A 167 4.41 -4.54 9.04
N GLY A 168 4.57 -5.47 8.10
CA GLY A 168 4.16 -6.86 8.30
C GLY A 168 4.95 -7.53 9.41
N VAL A 169 6.27 -7.34 9.42
CA VAL A 169 7.15 -7.84 10.50
C VAL A 169 6.83 -7.14 11.82
N ALA A 170 6.64 -5.82 11.82
CA ALA A 170 6.29 -5.06 13.03
C ALA A 170 4.94 -5.49 13.64
N ASN A 171 3.92 -5.73 12.81
CA ASN A 171 2.62 -6.22 13.28
C ASN A 171 2.70 -7.64 13.82
N TYR A 172 3.55 -8.50 13.25
CA TYR A 172 3.69 -9.87 13.75
C TYR A 172 4.46 -9.93 15.08
N LEU A 173 5.31 -8.94 15.33
CA LEU A 173 6.06 -8.79 16.58
C LEU A 173 5.23 -8.24 17.75
N LEU A 174 4.19 -7.45 17.46
CA LEU A 174 3.33 -6.77 18.43
C LEU A 174 2.16 -7.66 18.87
#